data_AF-Q98PB9-F1
#
_entry.id   AF-Q98PB9-F1
#
_cell.length_a   1.000
_cell.length_b   1.000
_cell.length_c   1.000
_cell.angle_alpha   90.00
_cell.angle_beta   90.00
_cell.angle_gamma   90.00
#
_symmetry.space_group_name_H-M   'P 1'
#
loop_
_entity.id
_entity.type
_entity.pdbx_description
1 polymer ?
#
loop_
_entity_poly.entity_id
_entity_poly.type
_entity_poly.pdbx_seq_one_letter_code
_entity_poly.pdbx_strand_id
1 'polypeptide(L)' 'MSKRGNVFLYHWISDHLSDDPITDHVLLVIEMAVDAKRAAEAQGIPGQEIDEEIGTIYEFIMQGLR' A
#
# COMPACT_ATOMS: atom_id res chain seq x y z
N MET A 1 -13.15 4.73 3.48
CA MET A 1 -12.86 3.77 2.40
C MET A 1 -13.79 3.87 1.19
N SER A 2 -13.20 3.94 -0.01
CA SER A 2 -13.89 3.71 -1.29
C SER A 2 -13.77 2.25 -1.71
N LYS A 3 -14.87 1.63 -2.14
CA LYS A 3 -14.88 0.21 -2.59
C LYS A 3 -13.87 -0.04 -3.72
N ARG A 4 -13.69 0.94 -4.61
CA ARG A 4 -12.77 0.86 -5.74
C ARG A 4 -11.30 0.97 -5.31
N GLY A 5 -10.98 1.91 -4.41
CA GLY A 5 -9.63 2.07 -3.87
C GLY A 5 -9.15 0.81 -3.15
N ASN A 6 -10.02 0.18 -2.36
CA ASN A 6 -9.71 -1.07 -1.67
C ASN A 6 -9.44 -2.23 -2.64
N VAL A 7 -10.31 -2.41 -3.64
CA VAL A 7 -10.11 -3.43 -4.68
C VAL A 7 -8.81 -3.20 -5.43
N PHE A 8 -8.52 -1.95 -5.82
CA PHE A 8 -7.27 -1.60 -6.48
C PHE A 8 -6.06 -1.97 -5.61
N LEU A 9 -6.04 -1.52 -4.36
CA LEU A 9 -4.88 -1.69 -3.48
C LEU A 9 -4.62 -3.18 -3.17
N TYR A 10 -5.67 -3.99 -2.99
CA TYR A 10 -5.55 -5.43 -2.80
C TYR A 10 -4.86 -6.12 -3.98
N HIS A 11 -5.29 -5.83 -5.22
CA HIS A 11 -4.67 -6.42 -6.41
C HIS A 11 -3.25 -5.89 -6.59
N TRP A 12 -3.06 -4.58 -6.42
CA TRP A 12 -1.76 -3.95 -6.61
C TRP A 12 -0.71 -4.54 -5.65
N ILE A 13 -1.02 -4.67 -4.35
CA ILE A 13 -0.11 -5.28 -3.37
C ILE A 13 0.17 -6.74 -3.73
N SER A 14 -0.84 -7.51 -4.13
CA SER A 14 -0.66 -8.92 -4.49
C SER A 14 0.30 -9.10 -5.68
N ASP A 15 0.31 -8.14 -6.61
CA ASP A 15 1.16 -8.17 -7.80
C ASP A 15 2.57 -7.60 -7.56
N HIS A 16 2.76 -6.75 -6.53
CA HIS A 16 3.99 -5.97 -6.33
C HIS A 16 4.75 -6.31 -5.05
N LEU A 17 4.15 -7.08 -4.14
CA LEU A 17 4.85 -7.58 -2.97
C LEU A 17 5.88 -8.64 -3.41
N SER A 18 7.17 -8.36 -3.17
CA SER A 18 8.23 -9.32 -3.48
C SER A 18 8.19 -10.53 -2.53
N ASP A 19 8.53 -11.71 -3.07
CA ASP A 19 8.75 -12.94 -2.28
C ASP A 19 10.11 -12.92 -1.55
N ASP A 20 10.98 -11.95 -1.87
CA ASP A 20 12.29 -11.82 -1.26
C ASP A 20 12.21 -11.48 0.24
N PRO A 21 13.18 -11.91 1.06
CA PRO A 21 13.23 -11.55 2.46
C PRO A 21 13.22 -10.02 2.66
N ILE A 22 12.28 -9.53 3.46
CA ILE A 22 12.15 -8.11 3.77
C ILE A 22 13.22 -7.71 4.79
N THR A 23 14.23 -6.96 4.34
CA THR A 23 15.34 -6.46 5.16
C THR A 23 15.00 -5.18 5.92
N ASP A 24 14.13 -4.33 5.36
CA ASP A 24 13.64 -3.10 5.98
C ASP A 24 12.15 -2.94 5.72
N HIS A 25 11.35 -3.24 6.75
CA HIS A 25 9.89 -3.23 6.66
C HIS A 25 9.33 -1.81 6.53
N VAL A 26 10.02 -0.80 7.10
CA VAL A 26 9.55 0.59 7.05
C VAL A 26 9.80 1.16 5.67
N LEU A 27 11.00 0.94 5.12
CA LEU A 27 11.35 1.40 3.78
C LEU A 27 10.43 0.77 2.72
N LEU A 28 10.20 -0.55 2.80
CA LEU A 28 9.31 -1.25 1.87
C LEU A 28 7.91 -0.62 1.84
N VAL A 29 7.32 -0.34 3.01
CA VAL A 29 5.97 0.25 3.08
C VAL A 29 5.93 1.65 2.48
N ILE A 30 6.97 2.46 2.71
CA ILE A 30 7.05 3.82 2.15
C ILE A 30 7.12 3.74 0.62
N GLU A 31 7.99 2.90 0.07
CA GLU A 31 8.14 2.74 -1.37
C GLU A 31 6.86 2.21 -2.02
N MET A 32 6.27 1.15 -1.45
CA MET A 32 5.01 0.60 -1.92
C MET A 32 3.86 1.60 -1.85
N ALA A 33 3.77 2.40 -0.79
CA ALA A 33 2.74 3.44 -0.65
C ALA A 33 2.87 4.52 -1.73
N VAL A 34 4.09 4.95 -2.05
CA VAL A 34 4.34 5.93 -3.11
C VAL A 34 3.95 5.37 -4.48
N ASP A 35 4.34 4.13 -4.77
CA ASP A 35 4.08 3.52 -6.07
C ASP A 35 2.60 3.14 -6.25
N ALA A 36 1.94 2.64 -5.21
CA ALA A 36 0.50 2.38 -5.21
C ALA A 36 -0.31 3.65 -5.50
N LYS A 37 0.08 4.79 -4.90
CA LYS A 37 -0.58 6.09 -5.15
C LYS A 37 -0.43 6.53 -6.60
N ARG A 38 0.79 6.44 -7.16
CA ARG A 38 1.03 6.79 -8.56
C ARG A 38 0.24 5.88 -9.50
N ALA A 39 0.20 4.58 -9.22
CA ALA A 39 -0.56 3.61 -10.00
C ALA A 39 -2.08 3.83 -9.90
N ALA A 40 -2.59 4.21 -8.73
CA ALA A 40 -4.00 4.57 -8.53
C ALA A 40 -4.37 5.80 -9.36
N GLU A 41 -3.56 6.86 -9.27
CA GLU A 41 -3.77 8.11 -10.00
C GLU A 41 -3.75 7.88 -11.52
N ALA A 42 -2.85 7.03 -12.02
CA ALA A 42 -2.81 6.62 -13.42
C ALA A 42 -4.09 5.90 -13.90
N GLN A 43 -4.87 5.31 -12.98
CA GLN A 43 -6.15 4.65 -13.27
C GLN A 43 -7.36 5.55 -12.96
N GLY A 44 -7.15 6.84 -12.68
CA GLY A 44 -8.23 7.77 -12.32
C GLY A 44 -8.83 7.52 -10.93
N ILE A 45 -8.04 6.91 -10.04
CA ILE A 45 -8.35 6.76 -8.61
C ILE A 45 -7.50 7.82 -7.88
N PRO A 46 -8.11 8.85 -7.28
CA PRO A 46 -7.39 9.82 -6.46
C PRO A 46 -6.62 9.10 -5.36
N GLY A 47 -5.36 9.48 -5.12
CA GLY A 47 -4.53 8.88 -4.06
C GLY A 47 -5.18 8.93 -2.68
N GLN A 48 -6.03 9.93 -2.42
CA GLN A 48 -6.78 10.05 -1.18
C GLN A 48 -7.79 8.91 -0.95
N GLU A 49 -8.25 8.23 -2.02
CA GLU A 49 -9.14 7.07 -1.88
C GLU A 49 -8.45 5.86 -1.21
N ILE A 50 -7.11 5.83 -1.17
CA ILE A 50 -6.31 4.72 -0.63
C ILE A 50 -5.43 5.12 0.57
N ASP A 51 -5.46 6.39 0.98
CA ASP A 51 -4.65 6.91 2.09
C ASP A 51 -4.98 6.22 3.43
N GLU A 52 -6.26 5.98 3.69
CA GLU A 52 -6.75 5.34 4.93
C GLU A 52 -6.25 3.89 5.04
N GLU A 53 -6.37 3.12 3.96
CA GLU A 53 -5.87 1.75 3.89
C GLU A 53 -4.34 1.66 4.01
N ILE A 54 -3.60 2.53 3.32
CA ILE A 54 -2.14 2.59 3.45
C ILE A 54 -1.73 2.89 4.90
N GLY A 55 -2.41 3.84 5.55
CA GLY A 55 -2.18 4.16 6.96
C GLY A 55 -2.42 2.95 7.88
N THR A 56 -3.49 2.19 7.63
CA THR A 56 -3.82 0.99 8.40
C THR A 56 -2.76 -0.11 8.25
N ILE A 57 -2.24 -0.30 7.04
CA ILE A 57 -1.15 -1.26 6.79
C ILE A 57 0.12 -0.85 7.54
N TYR A 58 0.48 0.43 7.50
CA TYR A 58 1.62 0.97 8.25
C TYR A 58 1.48 0.75 9.75
N GLU A 59 0.31 1.03 10.32
CA GLU A 59 0.03 0.78 11.74
C GLU A 59 0.18 -0.70 12.11
N PHE A 60 -0.36 -1.60 11.28
CA PHE A 60 -0.27 -3.05 11.52
C PHE A 60 1.18 -3.56 11.51
N ILE A 61 1.99 -3.09 10.56
CA ILE A 61 3.41 -3.45 10.47
C ILE A 61 4.17 -2.91 11.68
N MET A 62 3.95 -1.65 12.07
CA MET A 62 4.57 -1.06 13.24
C MET A 62 4.17 -1.75 14.56
N GLN A 63 2.97 -2.32 14.64
CA GLN A 63 2.56 -3.15 15.78
C GLN A 63 3.31 -4.47 15.82
N GLY A 64 3.58 -5.10 14.66
CA GLY A 64 4.33 -6.36 14.56
C GLY A 64 5.84 -6.22 14.80
N LEU A 65 6.40 -5.01 14.64
CA LEU A 65 7.81 -4.70 14.89
C LEU A 65 8.12 -4.33 16.36
N ARG A 66 7.10 -4.21 17.22
CA ARG A 66 7.24 -3.96 18.67
C ARG A 66 7.37 -5.26 19.44
#